data_AF-A0A8T1YVF9-F1
#
_entry.id   AF-A0A8T1YVF9-F1
#
_cell.length_a   1.000
_cell.length_b   1.000
_cell.length_c   1.000
_cell.angle_alpha   90.00
_cell.angle_beta   90.00
_cell.angle_gamma   90.00
#
_symmetry.space_group_name_H-M   'P 1'
#
loop_
_entity.id
_entity.type
_entity.pdbx_description
1 polymer ?
#
loop_
_entity_poly.entity_id
_entity_poly.type
_entity_poly.pdbx_seq_one_letter_code
_entity_poly.pdbx_strand_id
1 'polypeptide(L)'
;MASISSFGCFPQSTALTGTSSTTRCRTAVAARLADQSDEFSPLRSSGGNCGCGHNSGEFDRRKLLVSSVSLLIGGLAYDAKDGDFASASQFADMPALKGKDYGKTKMKYPDYTETQSGLQYKDLRVGTGPIAKKGDKVVVDWDGYTIGYYGRIFEARNKTKGGSFEGDDKEFFKFTLGSNEVIPAFEEAVSGMALGGIRRIIVPPELGYPDNDYNKSGPRPMTFSGQRALDFVLRNQGLIDKTLLFDVELLKIVPN
;
A
#
# COMPACT_ATOMS: atom_id res chain seq x y z
N MET A 1 50.23 -54.81 -25.99
CA MET A 1 50.28 -54.93 -24.51
C MET A 1 49.06 -54.21 -23.94
N ALA A 2 48.20 -54.96 -23.23
CA ALA A 2 47.11 -54.59 -22.29
C ALA A 2 46.28 -53.31 -22.59
N SER A 3 45.00 -53.36 -23.00
CA SER A 3 43.77 -53.87 -22.33
C SER A 3 43.65 -53.51 -20.85
N ILE A 4 42.58 -52.78 -20.47
CA ILE A 4 41.47 -53.23 -19.60
C ILE A 4 40.41 -52.11 -19.56
N SER A 5 39.20 -52.47 -20.01
CA SER A 5 37.91 -51.82 -19.77
C SER A 5 37.36 -52.19 -18.39
N SER A 6 36.65 -51.29 -17.70
CA SER A 6 35.71 -51.73 -16.64
C SER A 6 34.37 -50.99 -16.71
N PHE A 7 33.35 -51.77 -17.00
CA PHE A 7 31.93 -51.51 -16.82
C PHE A 7 31.59 -51.37 -15.32
N GLY A 8 30.67 -50.46 -14.99
CA GLY A 8 30.04 -50.37 -13.68
C GLY A 8 28.52 -50.34 -13.84
N CYS A 9 27.91 -51.51 -13.64
CA CYS A 9 26.49 -51.81 -13.78
C CYS A 9 25.67 -51.27 -12.58
N PHE A 10 24.43 -50.87 -12.85
CA PHE A 10 23.37 -50.66 -11.85
C PHE A 10 23.07 -51.95 -11.06
N PRO A 11 22.37 -51.81 -9.92
CA PRO A 11 21.05 -52.44 -9.92
C PRO A 11 19.95 -51.56 -9.31
N GLN A 12 18.81 -51.55 -9.99
CA GLN A 12 17.50 -51.41 -9.37
C GLN A 12 17.20 -52.68 -8.57
N SER A 13 16.53 -52.55 -7.41
CA SER A 13 15.81 -53.67 -6.81
C SER A 13 14.42 -53.22 -6.34
N THR A 14 13.46 -53.79 -7.05
CA THR A 14 12.07 -54.16 -6.77
C THR A 14 11.54 -54.13 -5.33
N ALA A 15 10.27 -53.74 -5.26
CA ALA A 15 9.33 -53.96 -4.16
C ALA A 15 9.06 -55.45 -3.90
N LEU A 16 8.83 -55.81 -2.63
CA LEU A 16 8.06 -56.99 -2.23
C LEU A 16 7.25 -56.73 -0.95
N THR A 17 5.96 -57.04 -1.08
CA THR A 17 4.94 -57.27 -0.05
C THR A 17 5.31 -58.46 0.86
N GLY A 18 4.98 -58.37 2.16
CA GLY A 18 5.13 -59.47 3.11
C GLY A 18 4.40 -59.24 4.43
N THR A 19 3.49 -60.15 4.76
CA THR A 19 2.45 -60.16 5.80
C THR A 19 2.88 -60.74 7.16
N SER A 20 1.97 -60.59 8.14
CA SER A 20 1.77 -61.33 9.41
C SER A 20 2.50 -60.77 10.66
N SER A 21 1.80 -60.16 11.62
CA SER A 21 0.89 -60.67 12.70
C SER A 21 1.65 -61.04 13.98
N THR A 22 1.41 -60.35 15.09
CA THR A 22 0.63 -60.77 16.27
C THR A 22 0.84 -59.68 17.36
N THR A 23 0.05 -59.41 18.40
CA THR A 23 -1.33 -59.68 18.86
C THR A 23 -1.51 -58.87 20.16
N ARG A 24 -2.76 -58.50 20.48
CA ARG A 24 -3.36 -58.01 21.76
C ARG A 24 -3.70 -56.51 21.78
N CYS A 25 -4.89 -56.08 22.19
CA CYS A 25 -6.14 -56.78 22.51
C CYS A 25 -7.28 -55.76 22.37
N ARG A 26 -8.41 -56.20 21.83
CA ARG A 26 -9.72 -55.52 21.88
C ARG A 26 -10.15 -55.39 23.36
N THR A 27 -11.03 -54.48 23.74
CA THR A 27 -12.48 -54.71 23.70
C THR A 27 -13.22 -53.40 23.97
N ALA A 28 -14.20 -53.09 23.12
CA ALA A 28 -15.31 -52.19 23.43
C ALA A 28 -16.45 -53.02 24.03
N VAL A 29 -17.03 -52.58 25.14
CA VAL A 29 -18.41 -52.92 25.53
C VAL A 29 -19.02 -51.68 26.15
N ALA A 30 -20.16 -51.26 25.58
CA ALA A 30 -21.04 -50.25 26.14
C ALA A 30 -21.88 -50.85 27.29
N ALA A 31 -22.08 -50.08 28.36
CA ALA A 31 -23.19 -50.28 29.28
C ALA A 31 -23.64 -48.93 29.83
N ARG A 32 -24.97 -48.77 29.87
CA ARG A 32 -25.76 -47.61 30.29
C ARG A 32 -26.06 -47.66 31.79
N LEU A 33 -26.30 -46.46 32.33
CA LEU A 33 -27.25 -46.04 33.39
C LEU A 33 -26.84 -46.10 34.88
N ALA A 34 -27.37 -45.07 35.56
CA ALA A 34 -27.46 -44.78 37.01
C ALA A 34 -26.13 -44.36 37.67
N ASP A 35 -26.04 -43.45 38.63
CA ASP A 35 -26.91 -42.49 39.32
C ASP A 35 -25.94 -41.70 40.27
N GLN A 36 -26.41 -40.64 40.91
CA GLN A 36 -25.77 -39.89 42.02
C GLN A 36 -24.88 -38.68 41.69
N SER A 37 -25.57 -37.55 41.81
CA SER A 37 -25.14 -36.23 42.27
C SER A 37 -24.48 -36.22 43.65
N ASP A 38 -23.45 -35.38 43.82
CA ASP A 38 -23.07 -34.63 45.04
C ASP A 38 -22.12 -33.50 44.56
N GLU A 39 -22.57 -32.25 44.41
CA GLU A 39 -22.72 -31.18 45.40
C GLU A 39 -21.40 -30.61 45.95
N PHE A 40 -20.93 -29.49 45.36
CA PHE A 40 -20.21 -28.43 46.09
C PHE A 40 -20.45 -27.07 45.39
N SER A 41 -21.02 -26.13 46.14
CA SER A 41 -21.61 -24.87 45.70
C SER A 41 -20.59 -23.77 45.33
N PRO A 42 -20.94 -22.81 44.46
CA PRO A 42 -20.40 -21.46 44.52
C PRO A 42 -21.36 -20.50 45.23
N LEU A 43 -20.79 -19.66 46.09
CA LEU A 43 -21.48 -18.68 46.93
C LEU A 43 -22.27 -17.64 46.12
N ARG A 44 -23.56 -17.53 46.45
CA ARG A 44 -24.43 -16.39 46.15
C ARG A 44 -23.94 -15.14 46.91
N SER A 45 -23.73 -14.04 46.19
CA SER A 45 -23.81 -12.70 46.75
C SER A 45 -25.23 -12.17 46.55
N SER A 46 -25.88 -11.85 47.67
CA SER A 46 -27.26 -11.44 47.82
C SER A 46 -27.46 -9.98 47.39
N GLY A 47 -28.32 -9.78 46.39
CA GLY A 47 -28.89 -8.47 46.06
C GLY A 47 -29.87 -8.00 47.13
N GLY A 48 -29.58 -6.85 47.73
CA GLY A 48 -30.49 -6.09 48.58
C GLY A 48 -31.30 -5.11 47.76
N ASN A 49 -32.61 -5.31 47.77
CA ASN A 49 -33.64 -4.46 47.20
C ASN A 49 -33.93 -3.25 48.12
N CYS A 50 -33.98 -2.05 47.55
CA CYS A 50 -34.74 -0.91 48.09
C CYS A 50 -35.41 -0.23 46.89
N GLY A 51 -36.71 -0.44 46.73
CA GLY A 51 -37.51 0.21 45.69
C GLY A 51 -38.48 1.22 46.29
N CYS A 52 -38.64 2.35 45.60
CA CYS A 52 -39.85 3.18 45.44
C CYS A 52 -39.40 4.46 44.71
N GLY A 53 -40.07 5.03 43.72
CA GLY A 53 -41.28 4.75 42.96
C GLY A 53 -41.31 5.78 41.82
N HIS A 54 -41.85 5.41 40.66
CA HIS A 54 -42.01 6.31 39.53
C HIS A 54 -42.98 7.45 39.86
N ASN A 55 -42.65 8.68 39.44
CA ASN A 55 -43.66 9.61 38.98
C ASN A 55 -43.14 10.42 37.78
N SER A 56 -43.94 10.37 36.72
CA SER A 56 -43.80 11.07 35.46
C SER A 56 -43.83 12.59 35.65
N GLY A 57 -42.83 13.29 35.09
CA GLY A 57 -42.78 14.74 35.02
C GLY A 57 -42.10 15.17 33.73
N GLU A 58 -42.92 15.44 32.72
CA GLU A 58 -42.56 16.05 31.45
C GLU A 58 -41.93 17.44 31.70
N PHE A 59 -40.67 17.66 31.31
CA PHE A 59 -40.01 18.96 31.44
C PHE A 59 -39.64 19.54 30.08
N ASP A 60 -40.44 20.52 29.70
CA ASP A 60 -40.46 21.29 28.47
C ASP A 60 -39.18 22.15 28.33
N ARG A 61 -38.34 21.86 27.33
CA ARG A 61 -37.08 22.57 27.05
C ARG A 61 -37.29 23.87 26.27
N ARG A 62 -38.29 24.67 26.63
CA ARG A 62 -38.60 25.93 25.95
C ARG A 62 -39.14 26.98 26.91
N LYS A 63 -38.24 27.65 27.65
CA LYS A 63 -38.39 29.06 28.09
C LYS A 63 -37.27 29.43 29.05
N LEU A 64 -36.21 30.08 28.54
CA LEU A 64 -35.51 31.11 29.30
C LEU A 64 -34.63 31.97 28.39
N LEU A 65 -35.24 32.69 27.46
CA LEU A 65 -34.56 33.77 26.73
C LEU A 65 -35.57 34.87 26.40
N VAL A 66 -35.98 35.68 27.37
CA VAL A 66 -36.28 37.11 27.15
C VAL A 66 -36.17 37.84 28.49
N SER A 67 -35.61 39.06 28.44
CA SER A 67 -35.53 40.12 29.45
C SER A 67 -34.18 40.15 30.17
N SER A 68 -33.25 41.00 29.74
CA SER A 68 -33.39 42.43 29.99
C SER A 68 -32.57 43.26 28.99
N VAL A 69 -33.27 44.13 28.28
CA VAL A 69 -32.73 45.13 27.36
C VAL A 69 -32.56 46.45 28.13
N SER A 70 -31.34 47.00 28.03
CA SER A 70 -30.93 48.42 28.15
C SER A 70 -30.81 49.10 29.52
N LEU A 71 -29.56 49.47 29.87
CA LEU A 71 -28.99 50.82 30.06
C LEU A 71 -27.74 50.67 30.96
N LEU A 72 -26.53 51.05 30.56
CA LEU A 72 -26.06 52.43 30.58
C LEU A 72 -24.88 52.65 29.61
N ILE A 73 -25.04 53.65 28.75
CA ILE A 73 -23.96 54.37 28.07
C ILE A 73 -23.31 55.31 29.09
N GLY A 74 -21.98 55.32 29.19
CA GLY A 74 -21.23 56.38 29.88
C GLY A 74 -20.14 55.89 30.83
N GLY A 75 -19.01 55.44 30.28
CA GLY A 75 -17.75 55.28 30.98
C GLY A 75 -16.63 55.85 30.12
N LEU A 76 -16.40 57.15 30.27
CA LEU A 76 -15.32 57.91 29.64
C LEU A 76 -13.95 57.41 30.12
N ALA A 77 -13.02 57.32 29.17
CA ALA A 77 -11.57 57.35 29.34
C ALA A 77 -10.95 56.28 30.27
N TYR A 78 -10.70 55.09 29.71
CA TYR A 78 -9.52 54.30 30.06
C TYR A 78 -8.49 54.48 28.95
N ASP A 79 -7.32 54.97 29.34
CA ASP A 79 -6.11 55.12 28.53
C ASP A 79 -5.80 53.75 27.90
N ALA A 80 -6.07 53.62 26.60
CA ALA A 80 -5.73 52.43 25.83
C ALA A 80 -4.22 52.45 25.60
N LYS A 81 -3.45 52.05 26.62
CA LYS A 81 -2.09 51.57 26.44
C LYS A 81 -2.11 50.07 26.27
N ASP A 82 -1.28 49.67 25.31
CA ASP A 82 -0.99 48.30 24.89
C ASP A 82 -2.08 47.70 24.00
N GLY A 83 -2.19 48.30 22.82
CA GLY A 83 -2.69 47.63 21.62
C GLY A 83 -1.74 46.49 21.24
N ASP A 84 -1.89 45.34 21.89
CA ASP A 84 -1.29 44.09 21.43
C ASP A 84 -2.23 43.48 20.36
N PHE A 85 -2.22 44.10 19.19
CA PHE A 85 -2.68 43.43 17.98
C PHE A 85 -1.76 42.24 17.78
N ALA A 86 -2.29 41.02 17.95
CA ALA A 86 -1.62 39.78 17.59
C ALA A 86 -1.15 39.88 16.13
N SER A 87 0.09 40.34 15.94
CA SER A 87 0.69 40.48 14.64
C SER A 87 0.84 39.08 14.07
N ALA A 88 0.30 38.91 12.86
CA ALA A 88 0.47 37.72 12.04
C ALA A 88 1.90 37.19 12.20
N SER A 89 2.00 35.90 12.54
CA SER A 89 3.24 35.14 12.70
C SER A 89 4.31 35.63 11.73
N GLN A 90 5.22 36.48 12.22
CA GLN A 90 6.34 36.93 11.42
C GLN A 90 7.16 35.69 11.12
N PHE A 91 7.30 35.37 9.83
CA PHE A 91 8.16 34.32 9.35
C PHE A 91 9.57 34.65 9.87
N ALA A 92 9.99 34.02 10.96
CA ALA A 92 11.32 34.23 11.49
C ALA A 92 12.30 33.72 10.43
N ASP A 93 13.09 34.62 9.82
CA ASP A 93 14.19 34.21 8.95
C ASP A 93 15.12 33.37 9.81
N MET A 94 15.15 32.07 9.57
CA MET A 94 16.08 31.15 10.20
C MET A 94 17.29 31.08 9.28
N PRO A 95 18.34 31.91 9.48
CA PRO A 95 19.53 31.91 8.62
C PRO A 95 20.27 30.58 8.65
N ALA A 96 20.04 29.77 9.70
CA ALA A 96 20.46 28.39 9.72
C ALA A 96 19.95 27.64 8.48
N LEU A 97 18.74 27.92 7.99
CA LEU A 97 18.17 27.24 6.83
C LEU A 97 18.73 27.70 5.47
N LYS A 98 19.46 28.82 5.42
CA LYS A 98 19.96 29.42 4.17
C LYS A 98 21.09 28.57 3.60
N GLY A 99 20.92 28.09 2.37
CA GLY A 99 21.96 27.33 1.64
C GLY A 99 22.19 25.90 2.13
N LYS A 100 21.43 25.43 3.12
CA LYS A 100 21.43 24.03 3.51
C LYS A 100 20.20 23.36 2.90
N ASP A 101 20.46 22.37 2.06
CA ASP A 101 19.43 21.54 1.44
C ASP A 101 18.89 20.54 2.49
N TYR A 102 18.00 20.99 3.38
CA TYR A 102 17.35 20.10 4.37
C TYR A 102 16.28 19.19 3.75
N GLY A 103 16.29 19.03 2.44
CA GLY A 103 15.35 18.17 1.76
C GLY A 103 15.36 18.38 0.25
N LYS A 104 16.36 17.79 -0.42
CA LYS A 104 16.30 16.98 -1.66
C LYS A 104 17.65 16.98 -2.38
N THR A 105 18.52 16.05 -2.01
CA THR A 105 19.34 15.46 -3.07
C THR A 105 18.38 14.61 -3.89
N LYS A 106 18.09 15.00 -5.14
CA LYS A 106 17.47 14.09 -6.12
C LYS A 106 18.32 12.82 -6.08
N MET A 107 17.74 11.73 -5.57
CA MET A 107 18.49 10.51 -5.32
C MET A 107 19.05 10.01 -6.64
N LYS A 108 20.37 10.11 -6.81
CA LYS A 108 21.07 9.55 -7.96
C LYS A 108 21.54 8.16 -7.63
N TYR A 109 21.16 7.21 -8.47
CA TYR A 109 21.55 5.82 -8.32
C TYR A 109 22.69 5.55 -9.31
N PRO A 110 23.92 5.32 -8.84
CA PRO A 110 25.10 5.25 -9.71
C PRO A 110 25.08 4.06 -10.67
N ASP A 111 24.27 3.04 -10.38
CA ASP A 111 24.07 1.86 -11.21
C ASP A 111 22.91 2.01 -12.22
N TYR A 112 22.31 3.20 -12.32
CA TYR A 112 21.21 3.51 -13.23
C TYR A 112 21.68 4.48 -14.32
N THR A 113 21.08 4.34 -15.50
CA THR A 113 21.25 5.28 -16.59
C THR A 113 20.28 6.45 -16.38
N GLU A 114 20.80 7.67 -16.28
CA GLU A 114 20.00 8.90 -16.18
C GLU A 114 19.77 9.48 -17.60
N THR A 115 18.53 9.83 -17.90
CA THR A 115 18.15 10.47 -19.16
C THR A 115 18.15 11.99 -19.01
N GLN A 116 18.00 12.70 -20.14
CA GLN A 116 17.98 14.17 -20.14
C GLN A 116 16.79 14.75 -19.39
N SER A 117 15.69 14.00 -19.25
CA SER A 117 14.51 14.40 -18.49
C SER A 117 14.68 14.23 -16.97
N GLY A 118 15.77 13.56 -16.53
CA GLY A 118 16.02 13.20 -15.14
C GLY A 118 15.40 11.86 -14.72
N LEU A 119 14.78 11.12 -15.64
CA LEU A 119 14.41 9.73 -15.41
C LEU A 119 15.67 8.91 -15.21
N GLN A 120 15.67 8.01 -14.23
CA GLN A 120 16.74 7.01 -14.09
C GLN A 120 16.17 5.62 -14.30
N TYR A 121 16.86 4.78 -15.08
CA TYR A 121 16.41 3.42 -15.32
C TYR A 121 17.56 2.40 -15.28
N LYS A 122 17.18 1.15 -15.03
CA LYS A 122 18.08 0.00 -15.06
C LYS A 122 17.35 -1.19 -15.66
N ASP A 123 17.94 -1.81 -16.66
CA ASP A 123 17.44 -3.07 -17.21
C ASP A 123 17.79 -4.22 -16.27
N LEU A 124 16.78 -4.75 -15.58
CA LEU A 124 16.92 -5.95 -14.75
C LEU A 124 17.01 -7.20 -15.63
N ARG A 125 16.32 -7.18 -16.77
CA ARG A 125 16.40 -8.20 -17.81
C ARG A 125 16.27 -7.53 -19.16
N VAL A 126 17.25 -7.72 -20.04
CA VAL A 126 17.17 -7.24 -21.41
C VAL A 126 16.32 -8.21 -22.23
N GLY A 127 15.31 -7.70 -22.94
CA GLY A 127 14.44 -8.49 -23.81
C GLY A 127 15.16 -8.96 -25.07
N THR A 128 14.67 -10.02 -25.70
CA THR A 128 15.24 -10.59 -26.94
C THR A 128 14.35 -10.40 -28.16
N GLY A 129 13.14 -9.84 -27.98
CA GLY A 129 12.19 -9.63 -29.06
C GLY A 129 12.28 -8.25 -29.72
N PRO A 130 11.26 -7.89 -30.54
CA PRO A 130 11.22 -6.58 -31.19
C PRO A 130 11.23 -5.44 -30.17
N ILE A 131 11.79 -4.30 -30.59
CA ILE A 131 11.84 -3.07 -29.79
C ILE A 131 10.53 -2.32 -29.97
N ALA A 132 9.93 -1.87 -28.87
CA ALA A 132 8.71 -1.08 -28.89
C ALA A 132 8.95 0.33 -29.44
N LYS A 133 8.09 0.74 -30.38
CA LYS A 133 8.17 2.03 -31.06
C LYS A 133 6.91 2.86 -30.81
N LYS A 134 7.06 4.18 -30.99
CA LYS A 134 5.92 5.10 -30.96
C LYS A 134 4.84 4.65 -31.95
N GLY A 135 3.59 4.60 -31.49
CA GLY A 135 2.44 4.10 -32.23
C GLY A 135 2.05 2.67 -31.87
N ASP A 136 2.97 1.83 -31.41
CA ASP A 136 2.68 0.45 -31.06
C ASP A 136 1.73 0.36 -29.86
N LYS A 137 0.81 -0.60 -29.89
CA LYS A 137 0.03 -0.99 -28.71
C LYS A 137 0.83 -1.98 -27.89
N VAL A 138 1.16 -1.62 -26.66
CA VAL A 138 1.97 -2.45 -25.77
C VAL A 138 1.12 -3.02 -24.63
N VAL A 139 1.47 -4.23 -24.20
CA VAL A 139 0.91 -4.88 -23.02
C VAL A 139 2.04 -5.04 -22.03
N VAL A 140 1.87 -4.48 -20.84
CA VAL A 140 2.87 -4.46 -19.79
C VAL A 140 2.31 -5.03 -18.49
N ASP A 141 3.22 -5.58 -17.70
CA ASP A 141 3.00 -5.93 -16.31
C ASP A 141 3.89 -5.03 -15.45
N TRP A 142 3.40 -4.57 -14.30
CA TRP A 142 4.13 -3.56 -13.55
C TRP A 142 3.94 -3.66 -12.02
N ASP A 143 4.99 -3.28 -11.29
CA ASP A 143 4.97 -3.04 -9.84
C ASP A 143 5.21 -1.55 -9.56
N GLY A 144 4.67 -1.03 -8.45
CA GLY A 144 4.79 0.37 -8.07
C GLY A 144 5.10 0.58 -6.59
N TYR A 145 6.09 1.43 -6.30
CA TYR A 145 6.57 1.74 -4.96
C TYR A 145 6.76 3.24 -4.74
N THR A 146 6.40 3.74 -3.56
CA THR A 146 6.66 5.12 -3.14
C THR A 146 8.00 5.23 -2.43
N ILE A 147 9.11 5.23 -3.18
CA ILE A 147 10.47 5.24 -2.60
C ILE A 147 10.81 6.55 -1.88
N GLY A 148 10.20 7.68 -2.27
CA GLY A 148 10.27 8.93 -1.50
C GLY A 148 9.57 8.86 -0.14
N TYR A 149 8.78 7.79 0.09
CA TYR A 149 8.05 7.56 1.34
C TYR A 149 8.17 6.09 1.80
N TYR A 150 9.31 5.75 2.38
CA TYR A 150 9.59 4.44 2.99
C TYR A 150 9.43 3.22 2.05
N GLY A 151 9.37 3.42 0.73
CA GLY A 151 9.25 2.33 -0.24
C GLY A 151 7.94 1.55 -0.12
N ARG A 152 6.82 2.20 0.21
CA ARG A 152 5.53 1.50 0.33
C ARG A 152 5.06 1.03 -1.04
N ILE A 153 4.66 -0.23 -1.10
CA ILE A 153 4.06 -0.84 -2.30
C ILE A 153 2.66 -0.23 -2.48
N PHE A 154 2.36 0.25 -3.68
CA PHE A 154 1.01 0.63 -4.09
C PHE A 154 0.45 -0.26 -5.20
N GLU A 155 1.30 -1.00 -5.92
CA GLU A 155 0.89 -2.05 -6.85
C GLU A 155 1.92 -3.18 -6.84
N ALA A 156 1.48 -4.44 -6.87
CA ALA A 156 2.38 -5.59 -6.94
C ALA A 156 1.81 -6.79 -7.73
N ARG A 157 2.64 -7.35 -8.60
CA ARG A 157 2.40 -8.46 -9.52
C ARG A 157 2.08 -9.80 -8.85
N ASN A 158 2.54 -10.02 -7.61
CA ASN A 158 2.66 -11.35 -7.01
C ASN A 158 2.16 -11.41 -5.56
N LYS A 159 0.85 -11.18 -5.39
CA LYS A 159 0.04 -11.39 -4.16
C LYS A 159 -0.05 -10.22 -3.17
N THR A 160 -1.06 -10.37 -2.33
CA THR A 160 -1.88 -9.38 -1.64
C THR A 160 -1.28 -8.75 -0.38
N LYS A 161 -1.67 -7.51 -0.08
CA LYS A 161 -2.07 -7.12 1.29
C LYS A 161 -3.51 -6.58 1.30
N GLY A 162 -4.50 -7.49 1.34
CA GLY A 162 -5.91 -7.19 1.71
C GLY A 162 -7.10 -7.59 0.81
N GLY A 163 -6.95 -8.08 -0.43
CA GLY A 163 -8.05 -8.52 -1.31
C GLY A 163 -8.00 -10.01 -1.70
N SER A 164 -9.18 -10.62 -1.85
CA SER A 164 -9.43 -12.06 -2.07
C SER A 164 -8.53 -12.69 -3.14
N PHE A 165 -7.95 -13.83 -2.80
CA PHE A 165 -7.35 -14.77 -3.75
C PHE A 165 -8.51 -15.44 -4.49
N GLU A 166 -8.65 -15.20 -5.79
CA GLU A 166 -9.32 -16.07 -6.78
C GLU A 166 -9.54 -15.26 -8.06
N GLY A 167 -8.77 -15.57 -9.09
CA GLY A 167 -8.85 -14.92 -10.40
C GLY A 167 -7.59 -15.21 -11.20
N ASP A 168 -7.67 -16.21 -12.07
CA ASP A 168 -6.59 -16.57 -13.00
C ASP A 168 -6.42 -15.53 -14.12
N ASP A 169 -7.37 -14.60 -14.26
CA ASP A 169 -7.37 -13.52 -15.24
C ASP A 169 -6.62 -12.30 -14.71
N LYS A 170 -5.28 -12.33 -14.83
CA LYS A 170 -4.45 -11.15 -14.58
C LYS A 170 -4.72 -10.09 -15.66
N GLU A 171 -5.38 -8.99 -15.29
CA GLU A 171 -5.57 -7.87 -16.20
C GLU A 171 -4.26 -7.08 -16.35
N PHE A 172 -3.53 -7.36 -17.44
CA PHE A 172 -2.34 -6.61 -17.81
C PHE A 172 -2.70 -5.21 -18.29
N PHE A 173 -1.83 -4.24 -17.99
CA PHE A 173 -2.02 -2.87 -18.39
C PHE A 173 -1.66 -2.70 -19.88
N LYS A 174 -2.51 -1.99 -20.62
CA LYS A 174 -2.39 -1.82 -22.07
C LYS A 174 -2.50 -0.35 -22.39
N PHE A 175 -1.63 0.14 -23.26
CA PHE A 175 -1.65 1.51 -23.74
C PHE A 175 -0.99 1.60 -25.12
N THR A 176 -1.19 2.73 -25.80
CA THR A 176 -0.55 2.99 -27.10
C THR A 176 0.66 3.90 -26.89
N LEU A 177 1.85 3.51 -27.33
CA LEU A 177 3.05 4.34 -27.11
C LEU A 177 2.94 5.68 -27.84
N GLY A 178 3.11 6.77 -27.10
CA GLY A 178 2.99 8.13 -27.60
C GLY A 178 1.56 8.68 -27.68
N SER A 179 0.58 8.02 -27.05
CA SER A 179 -0.78 8.54 -26.88
C SER A 179 -0.90 9.51 -25.70
N ASN A 180 0.09 9.54 -24.80
CA ASN A 180 0.06 10.27 -23.52
C ASN A 180 -1.04 9.76 -22.56
N GLU A 181 -1.40 8.48 -22.66
CA GLU A 181 -2.32 7.80 -21.72
C GLU A 181 -1.64 7.52 -20.37
N VAL A 182 -0.30 7.49 -20.35
CA VAL A 182 0.51 7.17 -19.17
C VAL A 182 1.40 8.34 -18.75
N ILE A 183 1.95 8.27 -17.54
CA ILE A 183 2.89 9.28 -17.04
C ILE A 183 4.13 9.39 -17.97
N PRO A 184 4.73 10.59 -18.11
CA PRO A 184 5.85 10.82 -19.03
C PRO A 184 7.02 9.86 -18.83
N ALA A 185 7.35 9.54 -17.57
CA ALA A 185 8.40 8.58 -17.26
C ALA A 185 8.13 7.18 -17.83
N PHE A 186 6.87 6.75 -17.85
CA PHE A 186 6.48 5.42 -18.29
C PHE A 186 6.49 5.32 -19.83
N GLU A 187 6.07 6.38 -20.54
CA GLU A 187 6.25 6.50 -22.00
C GLU A 187 7.75 6.40 -22.36
N GLU A 188 8.60 7.19 -21.71
CA GLU A 188 10.03 7.22 -21.96
C GLU A 188 10.71 5.88 -21.64
N ALA A 189 10.32 5.23 -20.53
CA ALA A 189 10.88 3.96 -20.10
C ALA A 189 10.58 2.81 -21.06
N VAL A 190 9.36 2.73 -21.57
CA VAL A 190 8.92 1.64 -22.46
C VAL A 190 9.37 1.90 -23.90
N SER A 191 9.53 3.16 -24.29
CA SER A 191 10.17 3.53 -25.56
C SER A 191 11.58 2.95 -25.63
N GLY A 192 11.86 2.15 -26.66
CA GLY A 192 13.18 1.51 -26.82
C GLY A 192 13.37 0.25 -25.96
N MET A 193 12.35 -0.21 -25.23
CA MET A 193 12.39 -1.47 -24.51
C MET A 193 12.12 -2.65 -25.47
N ALA A 194 12.90 -3.73 -25.33
CA ALA A 194 12.70 -4.96 -26.11
C ALA A 194 11.66 -5.87 -25.44
N LEU A 195 10.86 -6.57 -26.24
CA LEU A 195 9.87 -7.53 -25.76
C LEU A 195 10.52 -8.61 -24.87
N GLY A 196 9.87 -8.90 -23.74
CA GLY A 196 10.34 -9.80 -22.68
C GLY A 196 11.29 -9.14 -21.67
N GLY A 197 11.67 -7.87 -21.89
CA GLY A 197 12.51 -7.12 -20.96
C GLY A 197 11.82 -6.82 -19.63
N ILE A 198 12.62 -6.57 -18.60
CA ILE A 198 12.19 -6.01 -17.32
C ILE A 198 13.07 -4.79 -17.04
N ARG A 199 12.45 -3.63 -16.89
CA ARG A 199 13.11 -2.36 -16.63
C ARG A 199 12.61 -1.76 -15.33
N ARG A 200 13.53 -1.43 -14.43
CA ARG A 200 13.26 -0.67 -13.21
C ARG A 200 13.48 0.81 -13.51
N ILE A 201 12.53 1.65 -13.14
CA ILE A 201 12.61 3.10 -13.31
C ILE A 201 12.40 3.83 -12.00
N ILE A 202 13.16 4.91 -11.81
CA ILE A 202 13.07 5.86 -10.72
C ILE A 202 12.47 7.12 -11.30
N VAL A 203 11.24 7.41 -10.91
CA VAL A 203 10.41 8.46 -11.48
C VAL A 203 10.49 9.68 -10.58
N PRO A 204 11.16 10.76 -11.02
CA PRO A 204 11.12 12.02 -10.29
C PRO A 204 9.71 12.63 -10.35
N PRO A 205 9.30 13.47 -9.38
CA PRO A 205 7.95 14.02 -9.31
C PRO A 205 7.50 14.74 -10.59
N GLU A 206 8.43 15.38 -11.31
CA GLU A 206 8.18 16.11 -12.55
C GLU A 206 7.77 15.20 -13.72
N LEU A 207 8.14 13.92 -13.68
CA LEU A 207 7.79 12.91 -14.68
C LEU A 207 6.73 11.91 -14.18
N GLY A 208 6.15 12.18 -13.01
CA GLY A 208 5.12 11.37 -12.38
C GLY A 208 3.71 11.76 -12.84
N TYR A 209 2.75 11.65 -11.91
CA TYR A 209 1.35 11.95 -12.20
C TYR A 209 1.09 13.47 -12.25
N PRO A 210 0.38 13.97 -13.29
CA PRO A 210 0.10 15.39 -13.43
C PRO A 210 -0.80 15.88 -12.29
N ASP A 211 -0.52 17.08 -11.80
CA ASP A 211 -1.18 17.71 -10.66
C ASP A 211 -1.19 16.86 -9.37
N ASN A 212 -0.31 15.86 -9.29
CA ASN A 212 -0.33 14.85 -8.23
C ASN A 212 -1.68 14.11 -8.13
N ASP A 213 -2.32 13.84 -9.27
CA ASP A 213 -3.58 13.09 -9.34
C ASP A 213 -3.45 11.88 -10.26
N TYR A 214 -3.46 10.69 -9.67
CA TYR A 214 -3.33 9.42 -10.40
C TYR A 214 -4.53 9.09 -11.30
N ASN A 215 -5.62 9.87 -11.23
CA ASN A 215 -6.79 9.67 -12.09
C ASN A 215 -6.61 10.28 -13.49
N LYS A 216 -5.61 11.15 -13.69
CA LYS A 216 -5.38 11.86 -14.95
C LYS A 216 -4.54 11.08 -15.95
N SER A 217 -3.69 10.16 -15.48
CA SER A 217 -2.79 9.37 -16.31
C SER A 217 -2.54 8.01 -15.67
N GLY A 218 -2.32 6.98 -16.50
CA GLY A 218 -1.91 5.66 -16.05
C GLY A 218 -0.39 5.53 -15.83
N PRO A 219 0.08 4.36 -15.40
CA PRO A 219 -0.71 3.24 -14.89
C PRO A 219 -1.31 3.57 -13.52
N ARG A 220 -2.41 2.93 -13.09
CA ARG A 220 -3.08 3.23 -11.81
C ARG A 220 -3.28 1.96 -10.98
N PRO A 221 -3.12 2.02 -9.65
CA PRO A 221 -3.33 0.85 -8.81
C PRO A 221 -4.80 0.40 -8.82
N MET A 222 -5.03 -0.91 -8.92
CA MET A 222 -6.38 -1.47 -8.96
C MET A 222 -6.98 -1.64 -7.57
N THR A 223 -6.14 -1.83 -6.56
CA THR A 223 -6.58 -2.07 -5.18
C THR A 223 -6.85 -0.76 -4.43
N PHE A 224 -7.83 -0.78 -3.53
CA PHE A 224 -8.12 0.37 -2.66
C PHE A 224 -6.93 0.75 -1.76
N SER A 225 -6.21 -0.25 -1.23
CA SER A 225 -5.01 -0.02 -0.42
C SER A 225 -3.90 0.63 -1.25
N GLY A 226 -3.71 0.20 -2.49
CA GLY A 226 -2.79 0.80 -3.44
C GLY A 226 -3.13 2.25 -3.77
N GLN A 227 -4.39 2.51 -4.11
CA GLN A 227 -4.89 3.87 -4.37
C GLN A 227 -4.64 4.79 -3.18
N ARG A 228 -4.95 4.35 -1.95
CA ARG A 228 -4.71 5.15 -0.74
C ARG A 228 -3.22 5.40 -0.49
N ALA A 229 -2.37 4.39 -0.73
CA ALA A 229 -0.92 4.52 -0.54
C ALA A 229 -0.31 5.54 -1.52
N LEU A 230 -0.72 5.49 -2.79
CA LEU A 230 -0.29 6.43 -3.81
C LEU A 230 -0.84 7.84 -3.55
N ASP A 231 -2.14 7.95 -3.23
CA ASP A 231 -2.81 9.23 -2.93
C ASP A 231 -2.14 9.97 -1.77
N PHE A 232 -1.78 9.23 -0.70
CA PHE A 232 -1.09 9.79 0.46
C PHE A 232 0.21 10.49 0.07
N VAL A 233 0.99 9.91 -0.84
CA VAL A 233 2.28 10.50 -1.26
C VAL A 233 2.06 11.66 -2.20
N LEU A 234 1.15 11.51 -3.15
CA LEU A 234 0.88 12.53 -4.16
C LEU A 234 0.27 13.80 -3.57
N ARG A 235 -0.74 13.67 -2.70
CA ARG A 235 -1.51 14.81 -2.20
C ARG A 235 -0.98 15.42 -0.90
N ASN A 236 -0.03 14.77 -0.22
CA ASN A 236 0.58 15.31 0.99
C ASN A 236 1.51 16.49 0.66
N GLN A 237 1.07 17.70 1.03
CA GLN A 237 1.82 18.94 0.82
C GLN A 237 3.08 19.03 1.68
N GLY A 238 3.09 18.40 2.86
CA GLY A 238 4.25 18.34 3.75
C GLY A 238 5.27 17.29 3.32
N LEU A 239 4.91 16.39 2.39
CA LEU A 239 5.84 15.41 1.86
C LEU A 239 6.65 16.05 0.72
N ILE A 240 7.92 16.25 1.02
CA ILE A 240 8.86 16.92 0.11
C ILE A 240 9.20 15.95 -1.03
N ASP A 241 9.60 14.70 -0.74
CA ASP A 241 9.97 13.71 -1.76
C ASP A 241 8.79 12.83 -2.20
N LYS A 242 8.42 12.94 -3.48
CA LYS A 242 7.36 12.17 -4.13
C LYS A 242 7.91 11.22 -5.20
N THR A 243 9.19 10.88 -5.12
CA THR A 243 9.83 9.97 -6.07
C THR A 243 9.16 8.60 -6.00
N LEU A 244 8.82 8.06 -7.17
CA LEU A 244 8.24 6.74 -7.34
C LEU A 244 9.25 5.78 -7.97
N LEU A 245 9.05 4.49 -7.75
CA LEU A 245 9.78 3.44 -8.43
C LEU A 245 8.77 2.52 -9.10
N PHE A 246 9.05 2.15 -10.34
CA PHE A 246 8.29 1.14 -11.06
C PHE A 246 9.21 0.04 -11.58
N ASP A 247 8.75 -1.20 -11.48
CA ASP A 247 9.31 -2.30 -12.27
C ASP A 247 8.32 -2.59 -13.39
N VAL A 248 8.79 -2.53 -14.63
CA VAL A 248 7.96 -2.69 -15.82
C VAL A 248 8.46 -3.88 -16.63
N GLU A 249 7.56 -4.79 -16.97
CA GLU A 249 7.82 -5.95 -17.83
C GLU A 249 7.02 -5.81 -19.12
N LEU A 250 7.70 -5.84 -20.26
CA LEU A 250 7.06 -5.72 -21.57
C LEU A 250 6.68 -7.10 -22.09
N LEU A 251 5.39 -7.41 -22.08
CA LEU A 251 4.88 -8.74 -22.41
C LEU A 251 4.57 -8.92 -23.88
N LYS A 252 3.95 -7.91 -24.50
CA LYS A 252 3.50 -7.99 -25.89
C LYS A 252 3.56 -6.64 -26.57
N ILE A 253 3.89 -6.66 -27.86
CA ILE A 253 3.83 -5.50 -28.76
C ILE A 253 2.88 -5.88 -29.89
N VAL A 254 1.90 -5.03 -30.16
CA VAL A 254 1.00 -5.10 -31.31
C VAL A 254 1.33 -3.89 -32.19
N PRO A 255 2.05 -4.09 -33.30
CA PRO A 255 2.39 -3.01 -34.21
C PRO A 255 1.14 -2.31 -34.75
N ASN A 256 1.24 -1.00 -34.96
CA ASN A 256 0.20 -0.20 -35.62
C ASN A 256 0.21 -0.37 -37.14
#